data_AF-A0AAJ1GSW1-F1
#
_entry.id   AF-A0AAJ1GSW1-F1
#
_cell.length_a   1.000
_cell.length_b   1.000
_cell.length_c   1.000
_cell.angle_alpha   90.00
_cell.angle_beta   90.00
_cell.angle_gamma   90.00
#
_symmetry.space_group_name_H-M   'P 1'
#
loop_
_entity.id
_entity.type
_entity.pdbx_description
1 polymer ?
#
loop_
_entity_poly.entity_id
_entity_poly.type
_entity_poly.pdbx_seq_one_letter_code
_entity_poly.pdbx_strand_id
1 'polypeptide(L)'
;MVFFQNAGGTPTEKEFETLQLTPLDQIAFGGWDIQKDSLIEVVKKYGIIQESILKKFEMQLNDVPIWQAPLANVNDFVKGVY
;
A
#
# COMPACT_ATOMS: atom_id res chain seq x y z
N MET A 1 -2.52 -21.95 -6.93
CA MET A 1 -3.93 -21.51 -7.04
C MET A 1 -4.68 -22.17 -5.90
N VAL A 2 -4.99 -21.43 -4.84
CA VAL A 2 -5.73 -21.95 -3.68
C VAL A 2 -7.16 -21.46 -3.82
N PHE A 3 -8.11 -22.40 -3.85
CA PHE A 3 -9.54 -22.09 -3.92
C PHE A 3 -10.09 -22.03 -2.49
N PHE A 4 -10.61 -20.89 -2.08
CA PHE A 4 -11.43 -20.80 -0.87
C PHE A 4 -12.88 -21.13 -1.26
N GLN A 5 -13.39 -22.27 -0.81
CA GLN A 5 -14.83 -22.51 -0.82
C GLN A 5 -15.46 -21.64 0.26
N ASN A 6 -16.27 -20.68 -0.17
CA ASN A 6 -17.09 -19.85 0.70
C ASN A 6 -18.08 -20.71 1.50
N ALA A 7 -17.71 -21.07 2.72
CA ALA A 7 -18.66 -21.34 3.79
C ALA A 7 -18.55 -20.16 4.76
N GLY A 8 -19.65 -19.43 5.00
CA GLY A 8 -19.66 -18.12 5.67
C GLY A 8 -19.31 -18.15 7.16
N GLY A 9 -18.07 -18.49 7.49
CA GLY A 9 -17.48 -18.37 8.82
C GLY A 9 -16.28 -17.43 8.79
N THR A 10 -16.07 -16.69 9.87
CA THR A 10 -14.84 -15.91 10.08
C THR A 10 -13.66 -16.88 10.08
N PRO A 11 -12.63 -16.64 9.26
CA PRO A 11 -11.45 -17.48 9.26
C PRO A 11 -10.85 -17.60 10.67
N THR A 12 -10.44 -18.80 11.05
CA THR A 12 -9.80 -19.05 12.35
C THR A 12 -8.28 -19.00 12.22
N GLU A 13 -7.54 -18.63 13.28
CA GLU A 13 -6.06 -18.54 13.25
C GLU A 13 -5.39 -19.82 12.71
N LYS A 14 -5.96 -21.01 13.01
CA LYS A 14 -5.49 -22.30 12.51
C LYS A 14 -5.50 -22.45 10.98
N GLU A 15 -6.40 -21.75 10.29
CA GLU A 15 -6.47 -21.80 8.83
C GLU A 15 -5.29 -21.04 8.19
N PHE A 16 -4.68 -20.11 8.92
CA PHE A 16 -3.52 -19.34 8.47
C PHE A 16 -2.19 -20.01 8.81
N GLU A 17 -2.12 -20.87 9.83
CA GLU A 17 -0.89 -21.57 10.26
C GLU A 17 -0.30 -22.47 9.17
N THR A 18 -1.15 -22.96 8.26
CA THR A 18 -0.71 -23.83 7.15
C THR A 18 -0.29 -23.05 5.91
N LEU A 19 -0.50 -21.74 5.89
CA LEU A 19 -0.11 -20.90 4.76
C LEU A 19 1.39 -20.61 4.85
N GLN A 20 2.12 -21.04 3.83
CA GLN A 20 3.49 -20.58 3.62
C GLN A 20 3.43 -19.15 3.08
N LEU A 21 3.54 -18.17 3.96
CA LEU A 21 3.52 -16.75 3.61
C LEU A 21 4.93 -16.23 3.41
N THR A 22 5.08 -15.32 2.44
CA THR A 22 6.33 -14.57 2.25
C THR A 22 6.55 -13.65 3.46
N PRO A 23 7.73 -13.72 4.12
CA PRO A 23 8.09 -12.79 5.18
C PRO A 23 8.04 -11.33 4.71
N LEU A 24 7.61 -10.42 5.57
CA LEU A 24 7.45 -9.00 5.22
C LEU A 24 8.76 -8.32 4.80
N ASP A 25 9.90 -8.76 5.35
CA ASP A 25 11.23 -8.27 5.01
C ASP A 25 11.71 -8.72 3.63
N GLN A 26 10.99 -9.63 2.98
CA GLN A 26 11.23 -10.07 1.60
C GLN A 26 10.29 -9.39 0.60
N ILE A 27 9.44 -8.47 1.05
CA ILE A 27 8.52 -7.71 0.20
C ILE A 27 9.16 -6.37 -0.15
N ALA A 28 9.35 -6.14 -1.45
CA ALA A 28 9.72 -4.84 -1.97
C ALA A 28 8.47 -4.05 -2.39
N PHE A 29 8.45 -2.76 -2.09
CA PHE A 29 7.34 -1.86 -2.41
C PHE A 29 7.73 -0.91 -3.54
N GLY A 30 6.74 -0.54 -4.36
CA GLY A 30 6.85 0.41 -5.46
C GLY A 30 5.52 0.50 -6.19
N GLY A 31 5.29 1.56 -6.94
CA GLY A 31 4.00 1.70 -7.63
C GLY A 31 3.90 2.92 -8.53
N TRP A 32 2.76 3.03 -9.20
CA TRP A 32 2.43 4.20 -10.02
C TRP A 32 1.40 5.05 -9.31
N ASP A 33 1.60 6.36 -9.33
CA ASP A 33 0.63 7.34 -8.82
C ASP A 33 0.42 8.47 -9.84
N ILE A 34 -0.77 9.06 -9.85
CA ILE A 34 -1.12 10.19 -10.72
C ILE A 34 -0.43 11.47 -10.28
N GLN A 35 -0.39 11.73 -8.97
CA GLN A 35 0.22 12.91 -8.36
C GLN A 35 1.74 12.74 -8.24
N LYS A 36 2.22 11.48 -8.18
CA LYS A 36 3.65 11.12 -8.11
C LYS A 36 4.35 11.74 -6.88
N ASP A 37 3.57 11.99 -5.82
CA ASP A 37 4.11 12.39 -4.53
C ASP A 37 4.91 11.22 -3.92
N SER A 38 5.96 11.54 -3.17
CA SER A 38 6.66 10.53 -2.39
C SER A 38 5.76 10.00 -1.27
N LEU A 39 5.95 8.74 -0.84
CA LEU A 39 5.13 8.18 0.23
C LEU A 39 5.26 8.96 1.54
N ILE A 40 6.43 9.54 1.83
CA ILE A 40 6.63 10.36 3.02
C ILE A 40 5.77 11.63 2.99
N GLU A 41 5.66 12.29 1.83
CA GLU A 41 4.86 13.51 1.67
C GLU A 41 3.37 13.21 1.87
N VAL A 42 2.89 12.10 1.30
CA VAL A 42 1.51 11.64 1.48
C VAL A 42 1.23 11.35 2.95
N VAL A 43 2.09 10.60 3.63
CA VAL A 43 1.89 10.27 5.05
C VAL A 43 1.87 11.52 5.92
N LYS A 44 2.77 12.48 5.67
CA LYS A 44 2.81 13.77 6.39
C LYS A 44 1.55 14.60 6.12
N LYS A 45 1.10 14.67 4.88
CA LYS A 45 -0.10 15.42 4.46
C LYS A 45 -1.37 14.95 5.16
N TYR A 46 -1.54 13.64 5.30
CA TYR A 46 -2.75 13.06 5.90
C TYR A 46 -2.63 12.77 7.41
N GLY A 47 -1.45 12.90 8.00
CA GLY A 47 -1.24 12.74 9.45
C GLY A 47 -1.61 11.35 9.98
N ILE A 48 -1.53 10.32 9.12
CA ILE A 48 -2.01 8.96 9.42
C ILE A 48 -1.15 8.28 10.50
N ILE A 49 0.16 8.59 10.51
CA ILE A 49 1.12 7.97 11.41
C ILE A 49 1.69 9.04 12.36
N GLN A 50 1.83 8.69 13.63
CA GLN A 50 2.45 9.57 14.63
C GLN A 50 3.87 9.95 14.18
N GLU A 51 4.22 11.23 14.33
CA GLU A 51 5.50 11.80 13.89
C GLU A 51 6.73 11.06 14.47
N SER A 52 6.65 10.64 15.74
CA SER A 52 7.72 9.89 16.41
C SER A 52 7.96 8.50 15.80
N ILE A 53 6.91 7.89 15.23
CA ILE A 53 6.96 6.62 14.54
C ILE A 53 7.45 6.85 13.11
N LEU A 54 6.95 7.89 12.43
CA LEU A 54 7.32 8.26 11.06
C LEU A 54 8.83 8.47 10.89
N LYS A 55 9.46 9.17 11.85
CA LYS A 55 10.93 9.40 11.85
C LYS A 55 11.76 8.11 11.84
N LYS A 56 11.20 6.98 12.27
CA LYS A 56 11.92 5.69 12.30
C LYS A 56 12.03 5.03 10.92
N PHE A 57 11.16 5.39 9.98
CA PHE A 57 11.12 4.79 8.65
C PHE A 57 11.05 5.81 7.51
N GLU A 58 11.32 7.08 7.79
CA GLU A 58 11.32 8.16 6.82
C GLU A 58 12.26 7.89 5.64
N MET A 59 13.47 7.37 5.89
CA MET A 59 14.40 7.00 4.83
C MET A 59 13.83 5.87 3.95
N GLN A 60 13.29 4.82 4.58
CA GLN A 60 12.71 3.69 3.87
C GLN A 60 11.52 4.09 2.99
N LEU A 61 10.69 5.04 3.45
CA LEU A 61 9.58 5.57 2.64
C LEU A 61 10.06 6.45 1.48
N ASN A 62 11.15 7.18 1.65
CA ASN A 62 11.77 7.95 0.57
C ASN A 62 12.37 7.05 -0.53
N ASP A 63 12.87 5.87 -0.15
CA ASP A 63 13.49 4.93 -1.07
C ASP A 63 12.47 4.13 -1.91
N VAL A 64 11.16 4.19 -1.59
CA VAL A 64 10.12 3.51 -2.37
C VAL A 64 9.91 4.24 -3.71
N PRO A 65 10.17 3.59 -4.85
CA PRO A 65 10.02 4.21 -6.15
C PRO A 65 8.53 4.41 -6.50
N ILE A 66 8.18 5.66 -6.80
CA ILE A 66 6.87 6.04 -7.33
C ILE A 66 7.03 6.54 -8.77
N TRP A 67 6.39 5.84 -9.70
CA TRP A 67 6.39 6.18 -11.11
C TRP A 67 5.13 6.97 -11.49
N GLN A 68 5.20 7.79 -12.53
CA GLN A 68 4.04 8.50 -13.04
C GLN A 68 3.04 7.50 -13.66
N ALA A 69 1.80 7.48 -13.17
CA ALA A 69 0.73 6.66 -13.75
C ALA A 69 0.28 7.19 -15.12
N PRO A 70 -0.10 6.30 -16.06
CA PRO A 70 -0.71 6.71 -17.32
C PRO A 70 -2.10 7.32 -17.09
N LEU A 71 -2.40 8.41 -17.80
CA LEU A 71 -3.67 9.15 -17.67
C LEU A 71 -4.67 8.83 -18.80
N ALA A 72 -4.38 7.83 -19.64
CA ALA A 72 -5.20 7.52 -20.81
C ALA A 72 -6.61 7.08 -20.39
N ASN A 73 -7.64 7.75 -20.93
CA ASN A 73 -9.06 7.52 -20.63
C ASN A 73 -9.45 7.72 -19.15
N VAL A 74 -8.62 8.37 -18.32
CA VAL A 74 -9.01 8.87 -16.99
C VAL A 74 -9.74 10.20 -17.18
N ASN A 75 -10.75 10.20 -18.04
CA ASN A 75 -11.66 11.33 -18.18
C ASN A 75 -12.66 11.25 -17.02
N ASP A 76 -12.64 12.27 -16.16
CA ASP A 76 -13.58 12.58 -15.05
C ASP A 76 -13.15 12.33 -13.61
N PHE A 77 -12.05 11.63 -13.31
CA PHE A 77 -11.63 11.47 -11.90
C PHE A 77 -10.91 12.71 -11.32
N VAL A 78 -10.22 13.50 -12.17
CA VAL A 78 -9.37 14.62 -11.73
C VAL A 78 -10.15 15.93 -11.51
N LYS A 79 -11.43 15.99 -11.90
CA LYS A 79 -12.27 17.20 -11.70
C LYS A 79 -12.96 17.28 -10.34
N GLY A 80 -12.91 16.22 -9.51
CA GLY A 80 -13.64 16.13 -8.25
C GLY A 80 -12.79 16.03 -6.99
N VAL A 81 -11.46 16.06 -7.11
CA VAL A 81 -10.53 15.93 -5.98
C VAL A 81 -9.60 17.15 -5.95
N TYR A 82 -10.21 18.33 -5.79
CA TYR A 82 -9.56 19.56 -5.33
C TYR A 82 -10.36 20.12 -4.16
#